data_AF-A0A317M6E8-F1
#
_entry.id   AF-A0A317M6E8-F1
#
_cell.length_a   1.000
_cell.length_b   1.000
_cell.length_c   1.000
_cell.angle_alpha   90.00
_cell.angle_beta   90.00
_cell.angle_gamma   90.00
#
_symmetry.space_group_name_H-M   'P 1'
#
loop_
_entity.id
_entity.type
_entity.pdbx_description
1 polymer ?
#
loop_
_entity_poly.entity_id
_entity_poly.type
_entity_poly.pdbx_seq_one_letter_code
_entity_poly.pdbx_strand_id
1 'polypeptide(L)'
;MKTTTFGLSALVVLIVGAFAFTTFDGGTISGKITPVDGATEVWAVSGMDTLKAPVTDGAFSVQSAKAGTYTVIIDAKDPYKDATLKDVKVEDGKTTDLGEIKLD
;
A
#
# COMPACT_ATOMS: atom_id res chain seq x y z
N MET A 1 -0.50 -59.79 -17.86
CA MET A 1 -1.43 -58.69 -17.52
C MET A 1 -0.77 -57.86 -16.44
N LYS A 2 -0.40 -56.60 -16.71
CA LYS A 2 0.33 -55.73 -15.77
C LYS A 2 -0.56 -54.50 -15.56
N THR A 3 -1.24 -54.43 -14.42
CA THR A 3 -2.26 -53.43 -14.11
C THR A 3 -1.59 -52.14 -13.66
N THR A 4 -1.71 -51.11 -14.50
CA THR A 4 -1.24 -49.75 -14.23
C THR A 4 -2.20 -49.06 -13.27
N THR A 5 -1.90 -49.10 -11.97
CA THR A 5 -2.56 -48.29 -10.93
C THR A 5 -1.68 -47.10 -10.57
N PHE A 6 -1.71 -46.05 -11.40
CA PHE A 6 -1.00 -44.77 -11.12
C PHE A 6 -1.88 -43.54 -11.41
N GLY A 7 -3.21 -43.70 -11.43
CA GLY A 7 -4.14 -42.64 -11.87
C GLY A 7 -4.77 -41.77 -10.78
N LEU A 8 -4.77 -42.18 -9.51
CA LEU A 8 -5.60 -41.51 -8.49
C LEU A 8 -4.81 -40.57 -7.55
N SER A 9 -3.51 -40.78 -7.38
CA SER A 9 -2.69 -39.99 -6.44
C SER A 9 -2.26 -38.62 -6.98
N ALA A 10 -2.34 -38.40 -8.30
CA ALA A 10 -1.93 -37.14 -8.92
C ALA A 10 -2.97 -36.01 -8.80
N LEU A 11 -4.23 -36.34 -8.45
CA LEU A 11 -5.30 -35.34 -8.39
C LEU A 11 -5.35 -34.56 -7.07
N VAL A 12 -4.80 -35.11 -5.99
CA VAL A 12 -4.87 -34.50 -4.65
C VAL A 12 -3.81 -33.39 -4.45
N VAL A 13 -2.71 -33.42 -5.20
CA VAL A 13 -1.61 -32.45 -5.06
C VAL A 13 -1.98 -31.06 -5.61
N LEU A 14 -3.00 -30.95 -6.46
CA LEU A 14 -3.40 -29.66 -7.07
C LEU A 14 -4.23 -28.75 -6.16
N ILE A 15 -4.80 -29.24 -5.05
CA ILE A 15 -5.78 -28.48 -4.25
C ILE A 15 -5.11 -27.61 -3.16
N VAL A 16 -3.88 -27.94 -2.75
CA VAL A 16 -3.18 -27.24 -1.64
C VAL A 16 -2.44 -25.98 -2.11
N GLY A 17 -2.32 -25.75 -3.43
CA GLY A 17 -1.64 -24.56 -3.97
C GLY A 17 -2.42 -23.25 -3.87
N ALA A 18 -3.71 -23.28 -3.52
CA ALA A 18 -4.61 -22.14 -3.64
C ALA A 18 -4.69 -21.21 -2.40
N PHE A 19 -4.01 -21.52 -1.29
CA PHE A 19 -4.01 -20.69 -0.08
C PHE A 19 -2.72 -19.86 0.10
N ALA A 20 -1.83 -19.83 -0.90
CA ALA A 20 -0.63 -19.01 -0.86
C ALA A 20 -0.87 -17.53 -1.23
N PHE A 21 -2.13 -17.11 -1.43
CA PHE A 21 -2.45 -15.69 -1.62
C PHE A 21 -2.42 -15.00 -0.27
N THR A 22 -1.31 -14.29 -0.06
CA THR A 22 -1.03 -13.40 1.06
C THR A 22 -2.26 -12.56 1.38
N THR A 23 -2.83 -12.75 2.57
CA THR A 23 -3.71 -11.78 3.21
C THR A 23 -3.08 -10.39 3.04
N PHE A 24 -3.79 -9.47 2.41
CA PHE A 24 -3.45 -8.04 2.45
C PHE A 24 -3.57 -7.60 3.91
N ASP A 25 -2.48 -7.73 4.65
CA ASP A 25 -2.38 -7.37 6.06
C ASP A 25 -1.88 -5.92 6.09
N GLY A 26 -2.83 -5.00 6.19
CA GLY A 26 -2.57 -3.56 6.18
C GLY A 26 -3.73 -2.74 5.63
N GLY A 27 -3.89 -1.54 6.19
CA GLY A 27 -4.67 -0.47 5.60
C GLY A 27 -3.98 0.17 4.41
N THR A 28 -4.71 1.07 3.77
CA THR A 28 -4.25 1.89 2.65
C THR A 28 -4.32 3.36 3.05
N ILE A 29 -3.32 4.17 2.73
CA ILE A 29 -3.38 5.62 2.89
C ILE A 29 -3.50 6.23 1.51
N SER A 30 -4.59 6.93 1.23
CA SER A 30 -4.82 7.62 -0.03
C SER A 30 -4.88 9.13 0.16
N GLY A 31 -4.61 9.87 -0.91
CA GLY A 31 -4.83 11.31 -0.93
C GLY A 31 -4.58 11.90 -2.30
N LYS A 32 -4.95 13.15 -2.46
CA LYS A 32 -4.65 13.97 -3.63
C LYS A 32 -3.72 15.12 -3.26
N ILE A 33 -2.85 15.45 -4.18
CA ILE A 33 -1.88 16.54 -4.10
C ILE A 33 -2.25 17.53 -5.19
N THR A 34 -2.40 18.78 -4.76
CA THR A 34 -2.63 19.91 -5.66
C THR A 34 -1.49 20.91 -5.46
N PRO A 35 -0.76 21.28 -6.51
CA PRO A 35 -0.95 20.92 -7.91
C PRO A 35 -0.51 19.49 -8.25
N VAL A 36 -1.00 18.95 -9.38
CA VAL A 36 -0.77 17.53 -9.77
C VAL A 36 0.70 17.18 -10.00
N ASP A 37 1.52 18.16 -10.41
CA ASP A 37 2.97 17.99 -10.55
C ASP A 37 3.75 18.50 -9.32
N GLY A 38 3.04 18.79 -8.21
CA GLY A 38 3.64 19.39 -7.02
C GLY A 38 4.50 18.41 -6.21
N ALA A 39 4.36 17.10 -6.42
CA ALA A 39 5.10 16.08 -5.68
C ALA A 39 5.44 14.86 -6.54
N THR A 40 6.46 14.12 -6.11
CA THR A 40 6.95 12.89 -6.75
C THR A 40 6.63 11.65 -5.95
N GLU A 41 6.82 11.73 -4.65
CA GLU A 41 6.72 10.59 -3.75
C GLU A 41 6.04 10.99 -2.44
N VAL A 42 5.43 10.00 -1.81
CA VAL A 42 4.85 10.13 -0.48
C VAL A 42 5.39 9.03 0.41
N TRP A 43 5.87 9.43 1.57
CA TRP A 43 6.50 8.57 2.55
C TRP A 43 5.59 8.49 3.77
N ALA A 44 5.19 7.29 4.16
CA ALA A 44 4.43 7.06 5.37
C ALA A 44 5.34 6.39 6.41
N VAL A 45 5.67 7.12 7.46
CA VAL A 45 6.58 6.70 8.53
C VAL A 45 5.77 6.37 9.79
N SER A 46 5.94 5.16 10.33
CA SER A 46 5.34 4.75 11.61
C SER A 46 6.40 4.08 12.47
N GLY A 47 6.95 4.82 13.44
CA GLY A 47 8.00 4.32 14.32
C GLY A 47 9.27 3.96 13.55
N MET A 48 9.51 2.66 13.36
CA MET A 48 10.65 2.12 12.60
C MET A 48 10.29 1.66 11.17
N ASP A 49 9.00 1.54 10.85
CA ASP A 49 8.54 1.18 9.51
C ASP A 49 8.42 2.44 8.65
N THR A 50 8.92 2.38 7.41
CA THR A 50 8.74 3.44 6.40
C THR A 50 8.22 2.82 5.12
N LEU A 51 7.10 3.34 4.64
CA LEU A 51 6.50 2.97 3.38
C LEU A 51 6.61 4.13 2.42
N LYS A 52 6.76 3.83 1.14
CA LYS A 52 6.84 4.84 0.08
C LYS A 52 5.87 4.48 -1.03
N ALA A 53 5.24 5.50 -1.59
CA ALA A 53 4.39 5.37 -2.76
C ALA A 53 4.69 6.51 -3.74
N PRO A 54 4.71 6.21 -5.06
CA PRO A 54 4.79 7.25 -6.07
C PRO A 54 3.49 8.06 -6.11
N VAL A 55 3.62 9.34 -6.46
CA VAL A 55 2.50 10.20 -6.83
C VAL A 55 2.26 10.06 -8.32
N THR A 56 1.02 9.77 -8.72
CA THR A 56 0.60 9.68 -10.13
C THR A 56 -0.59 10.60 -10.34
N ASP A 57 -0.47 11.55 -11.28
CA ASP A 57 -1.52 12.54 -11.58
C ASP A 57 -2.03 13.30 -10.34
N GLY A 58 -1.11 13.65 -9.42
CA GLY A 58 -1.47 14.29 -8.16
C GLY A 58 -2.28 13.40 -7.23
N ALA A 59 -2.25 12.08 -7.36
CA ALA A 59 -2.85 11.15 -6.41
C ALA A 59 -1.80 10.15 -5.93
N PHE A 60 -1.88 9.74 -4.67
CA PHE A 60 -1.01 8.71 -4.11
C PHE A 60 -1.84 7.67 -3.34
N SER A 61 -1.28 6.47 -3.28
CA SER A 61 -1.87 5.37 -2.53
C SER A 61 -0.76 4.52 -1.92
N VAL A 62 -0.59 4.62 -0.60
CA VAL A 62 0.33 3.81 0.18
C VAL A 62 -0.41 2.56 0.64
N GLN A 63 -0.11 1.43 0.02
CA GLN A 63 -0.68 0.13 0.37
C GLN A 63 0.16 -0.59 1.42
N SER A 64 -0.43 -1.60 2.07
CA SER A 64 0.22 -2.41 3.11
C SER A 64 0.73 -1.59 4.31
N ALA A 65 0.00 -0.53 4.66
CA ALA A 65 0.25 0.23 5.88
C ALA A 65 -0.38 -0.51 7.06
N LYS A 66 0.45 -1.08 7.95
CA LYS A 66 -0.02 -1.75 9.17
C LYS A 66 -0.94 -0.82 9.97
N ALA A 67 -1.86 -1.38 10.76
CA ALA A 67 -2.67 -0.55 11.65
C ALA A 67 -1.77 0.20 12.66
N GLY A 68 -1.91 1.52 12.73
CA GLY A 68 -1.02 2.37 13.52
C GLY A 68 -1.16 3.85 13.22
N THR A 69 -0.33 4.66 13.86
CA THR A 69 -0.27 6.11 13.63
C THR A 69 0.93 6.42 12.73
N TYR A 70 0.66 6.99 11.57
CA TYR A 70 1.66 7.35 10.57
C TYR A 70 1.89 8.86 10.53
N THR A 71 3.13 9.22 10.22
CA THR A 71 3.51 10.54 9.72
C THR A 71 3.70 10.43 8.22
N VAL A 72 2.84 11.11 7.47
CA VAL A 72 2.88 11.13 6.01
C VAL A 72 3.63 12.37 5.57
N ILE A 73 4.72 12.16 4.84
CA ILE A 73 5.62 13.19 4.33
C ILE A 73 5.48 13.17 2.82
N ILE A 74 5.13 14.30 2.24
CA ILE A 74 4.97 14.49 0.82
C ILE A 74 6.25 15.17 0.32
N ASP A 75 7.00 14.46 -0.50
CA ASP A 75 8.21 14.95 -1.16
C ASP A 75 7.78 15.85 -2.32
N ALA A 76 7.87 17.16 -2.09
CA ALA A 76 7.42 18.15 -3.05
C ALA A 76 8.54 18.48 -4.04
N LYS A 77 8.17 18.82 -5.27
CA LYS A 77 9.10 19.35 -6.27
C LYS A 77 9.22 20.86 -6.12
N ASP A 78 10.41 21.40 -6.37
CA ASP A 78 10.59 22.84 -6.53
C ASP A 78 9.59 23.43 -7.56
N PRO A 79 8.97 24.59 -7.26
CA PRO A 79 9.22 25.50 -6.14
C PRO A 79 8.38 25.24 -4.88
N TYR A 80 7.63 24.14 -4.82
CA TYR A 80 6.73 23.82 -3.71
C TYR A 80 7.48 23.28 -2.49
N LYS A 81 6.92 23.48 -1.31
CA LYS A 81 7.49 22.96 -0.06
C LYS A 81 6.92 21.60 0.31
N ASP A 82 7.76 20.77 0.92
CA ASP A 82 7.36 19.49 1.48
C ASP A 82 6.23 19.67 2.49
N ALA A 83 5.21 18.81 2.40
CA ALA A 83 4.10 18.80 3.34
C ALA A 83 4.24 17.59 4.28
N THR A 84 4.00 17.81 5.57
CA THR A 84 4.04 16.74 6.58
C THR A 84 2.72 16.70 7.34
N LEU A 85 2.02 15.57 7.23
CA LEU A 85 0.79 15.28 7.95
C LEU A 85 1.11 14.28 9.05
N LYS A 86 0.93 14.71 10.30
CA LYS A 86 1.11 13.87 11.49
C LYS A 86 -0.24 13.28 11.91
N ASP A 87 -0.16 12.26 12.76
CA ASP A 87 -1.34 11.65 13.40
C ASP A 87 -2.33 10.99 12.43
N VAL A 88 -1.82 10.46 11.31
CA VAL A 88 -2.63 9.70 10.34
C VAL A 88 -2.90 8.31 10.91
N LYS A 89 -4.12 8.10 11.40
CA LYS A 89 -4.52 6.82 11.97
C LYS A 89 -4.96 5.85 10.87
N VAL A 90 -4.18 4.80 10.69
CA VAL A 90 -4.47 3.69 9.76
C VAL A 90 -5.05 2.53 10.53
N GLU A 91 -6.09 1.93 9.96
CA GLU A 91 -6.71 0.71 10.47
C GLU A 91 -6.55 -0.41 9.44
N ASP A 92 -6.40 -1.64 9.93
CA ASP A 92 -6.21 -2.81 9.07
C ASP A 92 -7.42 -3.03 8.15
N GLY A 93 -7.17 -3.30 6.86
CA GLY A 93 -8.21 -3.51 5.86
C GLY A 93 -9.05 -2.26 5.52
N LYS A 94 -8.72 -1.08 6.06
CA LYS A 94 -9.41 0.18 5.75
C LYS A 94 -8.53 1.11 4.92
N THR A 95 -9.21 1.93 4.11
CA THR A 95 -8.57 3.05 3.42
C THR A 95 -8.72 4.31 4.26
N THR A 96 -7.59 4.92 4.60
CA THR A 96 -7.46 6.20 5.28
C THR A 96 -7.24 7.26 4.21
N ASP A 97 -8.30 7.98 3.87
CA ASP A 97 -8.22 9.06 2.89
C ASP A 97 -7.83 10.37 3.59
N LEU A 98 -6.75 10.99 3.11
CA LEU A 98 -6.22 12.25 3.61
C LEU A 98 -6.83 13.48 2.90
N GLY A 99 -7.71 13.26 1.94
CA GLY A 99 -8.33 14.32 1.15
C GLY A 99 -7.33 15.01 0.21
N GLU A 100 -7.55 16.30 -0.03
CA GLU A 100 -6.73 17.14 -0.90
C GLU A 100 -5.69 17.91 -0.08
N ILE A 101 -4.42 17.63 -0.34
CA ILE A 101 -3.28 18.34 0.20
C ILE A 101 -2.83 19.38 -0.83
N LYS A 102 -2.90 20.66 -0.44
CA LYS A 102 -2.37 21.76 -1.23
C LYS A 102 -0.92 22.02 -0.83
N LEU A 103 -0.05 22.04 -1.82
CA LEU A 103 1.34 22.44 -1.65
C LEU A 103 1.46 23.93 -1.99
N ASP A 104 2.15 24.66 -1.12
CA ASP A 104 2.44 26.10 -1.22
C ASP A 104 3.90 26.36 -1.58
#